data_AF-A0A7Y9JIE4-F1
#
_entry.id   AF-A0A7Y9JIE4-F1
#
_cell.length_a   1.000
_cell.length_b   1.000
_cell.length_c   1.000
_cell.angle_alpha   90.00
_cell.angle_beta   90.00
_cell.angle_gamma   90.00
#
_symmetry.space_group_name_H-M   'P 1'
#
loop_
_entity.id
_entity.type
_entity.pdbx_description
1 polymer ?
#
loop_
_entity_poly.entity_id
_entity_poly.type
_entity_poly.pdbx_seq_one_letter_code
_entity_poly.pdbx_strand_id
1 'polypeptide(L)'
;MAGHSGWRAYRAKRLREGATAHPEYEQAGLDLRLGDMVRERRIELGLTQAVVAERAGITQPALSRLEGGGGIPTLAMLDRIARAMHTTFTITVGEDAAA
;
A
#
# COMPACT_ATOMS: atom_id res chain seq x y z
N MET A 1 8.63 -28.71 -6.57
CA MET A 1 7.39 -28.37 -5.84
C MET A 1 7.50 -28.76 -4.37
N ALA A 2 8.20 -27.98 -3.55
CA ALA A 2 8.23 -28.17 -2.09
C ALA A 2 8.65 -26.85 -1.43
N GLY A 3 7.69 -25.97 -1.13
CA GLY A 3 8.00 -24.64 -0.58
C GLY A 3 6.92 -23.99 0.28
N HIS A 4 5.71 -24.57 0.37
CA HIS A 4 4.59 -23.94 1.08
C HIS A 4 4.31 -24.52 2.48
N SER A 5 4.84 -25.70 2.83
CA SER A 5 4.62 -26.33 4.15
C SER A 5 5.52 -25.75 5.24
N GLY A 6 6.79 -25.46 4.91
CA GLY A 6 7.75 -24.90 5.86
C GLY A 6 7.42 -23.47 6.31
N TRP A 7 6.95 -22.63 5.38
CA TRP A 7 6.61 -21.23 5.66
C TRP A 7 5.44 -21.07 6.64
N ARG A 8 4.39 -21.91 6.51
CA ARG A 8 3.24 -21.89 7.44
C ARG A 8 3.64 -22.34 8.84
N ALA A 9 4.47 -23.37 8.96
CA ALA A 9 4.97 -23.85 10.25
C ALA A 9 5.90 -22.84 10.93
N TYR A 10 6.79 -22.21 10.17
CA TYR A 10 7.69 -21.16 10.65
C TYR A 10 6.92 -19.92 11.14
N ARG A 11 5.95 -19.44 10.35
CA ARG A 11 5.10 -18.30 10.72
C ARG A 11 4.25 -18.58 11.96
N ALA A 12 3.64 -19.76 12.06
CA ALA A 12 2.85 -20.17 13.23
C ALA A 12 3.71 -20.31 14.50
N LYS A 13 4.98 -20.75 14.36
CA LYS A 13 5.94 -20.80 15.47
C LYS A 13 6.32 -19.40 15.96
N ARG A 14 6.66 -18.47 15.06
CA ARG A 14 7.04 -17.09 15.45
C ARG A 14 5.90 -16.30 16.11
N LEU A 15 4.65 -16.49 15.66
CA LEU A 15 3.47 -15.88 16.27
C LEU A 15 3.23 -16.39 17.71
N ARG A 16 3.54 -17.67 18.00
CA ARG A 16 3.47 -18.24 19.35
C ARG A 16 4.58 -17.78 20.27
N GLU A 17 5.75 -17.45 19.71
CA GLU A 17 6.95 -17.05 20.45
C GLU A 17 6.97 -15.54 20.78
N GLY A 18 5.88 -14.81 20.55
CA GLY A 18 5.80 -13.38 20.86
C GLY A 18 6.85 -12.56 20.12
N ALA A 19 7.20 -12.97 18.89
CA ALA A 19 8.15 -12.23 18.08
C ALA A 19 7.60 -10.81 17.85
N THR A 20 8.24 -9.82 18.48
CA THR A 20 8.05 -8.40 18.16
C THR A 20 8.16 -8.24 16.65
N ALA A 21 7.13 -7.61 16.05
CA ALA A 21 7.17 -7.28 14.64
C ALA A 21 8.47 -6.51 14.37
N HIS A 22 9.31 -7.03 13.48
CA HIS A 22 10.50 -6.29 13.06
C HIS A 22 10.01 -4.97 12.44
N PRO A 23 10.59 -3.80 12.75
CA PRO A 23 10.10 -2.51 12.25
C PRO A 23 9.94 -2.47 10.73
N GLU A 24 10.76 -3.22 10.00
CA GLU A 24 10.66 -3.37 8.55
C GLU A 24 9.37 -4.07 8.09
N TYR A 25 8.82 -5.02 8.86
CA TYR A 25 7.53 -5.65 8.58
C TYR A 25 6.36 -4.70 8.87
N GLU A 26 6.49 -3.83 9.87
CA GLU A 26 5.47 -2.83 10.18
C GLU A 26 5.42 -1.76 9.10
N GLN A 27 6.57 -1.25 8.67
CA GLN A 27 6.67 -0.29 7.57
C GLN A 27 6.17 -0.88 6.25
N ALA A 28 6.60 -2.09 5.89
CA ALA A 28 6.12 -2.76 4.70
C ALA A 28 4.60 -3.00 4.75
N GLY A 29 4.04 -3.24 5.93
CA GLY A 29 2.59 -3.33 6.12
C GLY A 29 1.86 -2.01 5.90
N LEU A 30 2.44 -0.89 6.34
CA LEU A 30 1.91 0.46 6.08
C LEU A 30 1.95 0.80 4.59
N ASP A 31 3.07 0.54 3.93
CA ASP A 31 3.27 0.84 2.52
C ASP A 31 2.28 0.04 1.65
N LEU A 32 2.10 -1.24 1.95
CA LEU A 32 1.12 -2.09 1.26
C LEU A 32 -0.31 -1.58 1.43
N ARG A 33 -0.72 -1.22 2.66
CA ARG A 33 -2.07 -0.69 2.91
C ARG A 33 -2.33 0.60 2.13
N LEU A 34 -1.35 1.50 2.09
CA LEU A 34 -1.46 2.73 1.30
C LEU A 34 -1.58 2.43 -0.20
N GLY A 35 -0.76 1.51 -0.71
CA GLY A 35 -0.81 1.06 -2.09
C GLY A 35 -2.16 0.45 -2.47
N ASP A 36 -2.70 -0.41 -1.60
CA ASP A 36 -4.01 -1.04 -1.76
C ASP A 36 -5.14 0.00 -1.80
N MET A 37 -5.15 0.98 -0.90
CA MET A 37 -6.16 2.05 -0.91
C MET A 37 -6.18 2.83 -2.24
N VAL A 38 -5.00 3.15 -2.79
CA VAL A 38 -4.89 3.84 -4.08
C VAL A 38 -5.38 2.94 -5.22
N ARG A 39 -4.96 1.67 -5.21
CA ARG A 39 -5.30 0.67 -6.22
C ARG A 39 -6.80 0.38 -6.25
N GLU A 40 -7.41 0.15 -5.10
CA GLU A 40 -8.84 -0.14 -4.94
C GLU A 40 -9.65 1.03 -5.49
N ARG A 41 -9.34 2.25 -5.07
CA ARG A 41 -10.04 3.44 -5.56
C ARG A 41 -9.93 3.61 -7.07
N ARG A 42 -8.74 3.34 -7.64
CA ARG A 42 -8.55 3.37 -9.09
C ARG A 42 -9.42 2.34 -9.81
N ILE A 43 -9.50 1.12 -9.28
CA ILE A 43 -10.29 0.03 -9.85
C ILE A 43 -11.79 0.34 -9.78
N GLU A 44 -12.28 0.87 -8.66
CA GLU A 44 -13.68 1.30 -8.50
C GLU A 44 -14.11 2.32 -9.57
N LEU A 45 -13.19 3.21 -9.96
CA LEU A 45 -13.42 4.23 -10.98
C LEU A 45 -13.23 3.68 -12.42
N GLY A 46 -12.87 2.41 -12.58
CA GLY A 46 -12.61 1.79 -13.88
C GLY A 46 -11.38 2.36 -14.60
N LEU A 47 -10.44 2.96 -13.87
CA LEU A 47 -9.28 3.64 -14.46
C LEU A 47 -8.09 2.69 -14.56
N THR A 48 -7.31 2.82 -15.64
CA THR A 48 -6.03 2.13 -15.76
C THR A 48 -4.93 2.91 -15.05
N GLN A 49 -3.83 2.25 -14.69
CA GLN A 49 -2.67 2.93 -14.11
C GLN A 49 -2.11 4.01 -15.05
N ALA A 50 -2.10 3.75 -16.36
CA ALA A 50 -1.62 4.71 -17.35
C ALA A 50 -2.43 6.01 -17.32
N VAL A 51 -3.77 5.90 -17.28
CA VAL A 51 -4.67 7.07 -17.24
C VAL A 51 -4.49 7.90 -15.98
N VAL A 52 -4.40 7.26 -14.80
CA VAL A 52 -4.17 7.99 -13.55
C VAL A 52 -2.79 8.63 -13.52
N ALA A 53 -1.76 7.91 -13.96
CA ALA A 53 -0.40 8.42 -13.97
C ALA A 53 -0.25 9.66 -14.88
N GLU A 54 -0.83 9.60 -16.09
CA GLU A 54 -0.88 10.72 -17.02
C GLU A 54 -1.56 11.94 -16.38
N ARG A 55 -2.78 11.76 -15.84
CA ARG A 55 -3.54 12.85 -15.20
C ARG A 55 -2.83 13.43 -13.97
N ALA A 56 -2.11 12.60 -13.22
CA ALA A 56 -1.35 13.02 -12.04
C ALA A 56 0.03 13.62 -12.38
N GLY A 57 0.44 13.60 -13.65
CA GLY A 57 1.78 14.05 -14.06
C GLY A 57 2.90 13.24 -13.42
N ILE A 58 2.72 11.92 -13.33
CA ILE A 58 3.72 10.95 -12.86
C ILE A 58 3.90 9.85 -13.90
N THR A 59 4.93 9.02 -13.74
CA THR A 59 5.13 7.87 -14.62
C THR A 59 4.25 6.68 -14.19
N GLN A 60 3.78 5.88 -15.15
CA GLN A 60 3.02 4.66 -14.84
C GLN A 60 3.81 3.67 -13.96
N PRO A 61 5.14 3.48 -14.13
CA PRO A 61 5.93 2.70 -13.19
C PRO A 61 5.99 3.28 -11.77
N ALA A 62 5.94 4.60 -11.61
CA ALA A 62 5.88 5.23 -10.28
C ALA A 62 4.54 4.90 -9.58
N LEU A 63 3.42 5.00 -10.31
CA LEU A 63 2.12 4.60 -9.77
C LEU A 63 2.05 3.11 -9.48
N SER A 64 2.58 2.27 -10.37
CA SER A 64 2.62 0.81 -10.16
C SER A 64 3.44 0.43 -8.92
N ARG A 65 4.58 1.10 -8.70
CA ARG A 65 5.40 0.90 -7.50
C ARG A 65 4.65 1.29 -6.23
N LEU A 66 3.98 2.44 -6.23
CA LEU A 66 3.15 2.90 -5.12
C LEU A 66 2.04 1.88 -4.80
N GLU A 67 1.27 1.44 -5.81
CA GLU A 67 0.20 0.46 -5.63
C GLU A 67 0.70 -0.92 -5.16
N GLY A 68 1.99 -1.21 -5.36
CA GLY A 68 2.65 -2.42 -4.86
C GLY A 68 3.28 -2.27 -3.47
N GLY A 69 3.03 -1.16 -2.77
CA GLY A 69 3.65 -0.88 -1.47
C GLY A 69 5.16 -0.60 -1.56
N GLY A 70 5.61 -0.08 -2.70
CA GLY A 70 7.01 0.23 -2.95
C GLY A 70 7.28 1.73 -2.96
N GLY A 71 8.30 2.13 -2.20
CA GLY A 71 8.78 3.51 -2.13
C GLY A 71 7.91 4.40 -1.24
N ILE A 72 8.48 5.52 -0.81
CA ILE A 72 7.80 6.47 0.08
C ILE A 72 7.15 7.56 -0.78
N PRO A 73 5.82 7.59 -0.92
CA PRO A 73 5.15 8.68 -1.62
C PRO A 73 5.22 9.97 -0.79
N THR A 74 5.30 11.09 -1.49
CA THR A 74 5.13 12.40 -0.85
C THR A 74 3.65 12.77 -0.78
N LEU A 75 3.26 13.61 0.18
CA LEU A 75 1.90 14.16 0.24
C LEU A 75 1.51 14.87 -1.07
N ALA A 76 2.45 15.55 -1.72
CA ALA A 76 2.24 16.19 -3.02
C ALA A 76 1.99 15.19 -4.16
N MET A 77 2.58 13.98 -4.11
CA MET A 77 2.26 12.91 -5.05
C MET A 77 0.85 12.38 -4.80
N LEU A 78 0.48 12.17 -3.53
CA LEU A 78 -0.85 11.69 -3.14
C LEU A 78 -1.95 12.68 -3.54
N ASP A 79 -1.74 13.99 -3.35
CA ASP A 79 -2.68 15.04 -3.79
C ASP A 79 -2.90 15.02 -5.31
N ARG A 80 -1.83 14.88 -6.10
CA ARG A 80 -1.95 14.78 -7.57
C ARG A 80 -2.72 13.53 -8.01
N ILE A 81 -2.49 12.39 -7.35
CA ILE A 81 -3.22 11.14 -7.61
C ILE A 81 -4.69 11.28 -7.22
N ALA A 82 -4.99 11.89 -6.07
CA ALA A 82 -6.34 12.14 -5.62
C ALA A 82 -7.11 13.04 -6.60
N ARG A 83 -6.49 14.13 -7.07
CA ARG A 83 -7.04 15.01 -8.10
C ARG A 83 -7.27 14.30 -9.44
N ALA A 84 -6.32 13.48 -9.88
CA ALA A 84 -6.42 12.68 -11.11
C ALA A 84 -7.62 11.71 -11.10
N MET A 85 -8.04 11.29 -9.91
CA MET A 85 -9.17 10.40 -9.68
C MET A 85 -10.43 11.11 -9.17
N HIS A 86 -10.41 12.45 -9.08
CA HIS A 86 -11.50 13.26 -8.52
C HIS A 86 -12.01 12.75 -7.17
N THR A 87 -11.08 12.38 -6.28
CA THR A 87 -11.35 11.80 -4.97
C THR A 87 -10.54 12.49 -3.88
N THR A 88 -10.84 12.21 -2.63
CA THR A 88 -10.03 12.56 -1.46
C THR A 88 -9.52 11.29 -0.80
N PHE A 89 -8.34 11.36 -0.18
CA PHE A 89 -7.80 10.30 0.66
C PHE A 89 -7.75 10.76 2.11
N THR A 90 -8.20 9.90 3.01
CA THR A 90 -8.00 10.06 4.46
C THR A 90 -7.03 8.98 4.90
N ILE A 91 -5.90 9.36 5.47
CA ILE A 91 -4.86 8.44 5.93
C ILE A 91 -4.71 8.62 7.43
N THR A 92 -4.94 7.54 8.18
CA THR A 92 -4.68 7.46 9.62
C THR A 92 -3.48 6.55 9.85
N VAL A 93 -2.50 7.02 10.64
CA VAL A 93 -1.30 6.26 10.99
C VAL A 93 -1.19 6.20 12.52
N GLY A 94 -0.98 4.99 13.05
CA GLY A 94 -0.97 4.73 14.49
C GLY A 94 -2.23 3.99 14.94
N GLU A 95 -2.42 3.89 16.25
CA GLU A 95 -3.69 3.44 16.81
C GLU A 95 -4.75 4.51 16.54
N ASP A 96 -5.85 4.08 15.92
CA ASP A 96 -7.03 4.92 15.75
C ASP A 96 -7.54 5.21 17.17
N ALA A 97 -7.21 6.38 17.70
CA ALA A 97 -7.88 6.93 18.87
C ALA A 97 -9.28 7.35 18.40
N ALA A 98 -10.12 6.37 18.07
CA ALA A 98 -11.52 6.60 17.84
C ALA A 98 -12.13 7.07 19.16
N ALA A 99 -12.43 8.37 19.20
CA ALA A 99 -13.44 8.98 20.05
C ALA A 99 -14.84 8.44 19.72
#